data_AF-A0A0X3PEA7-F1
#
_entry.id   AF-A0A0X3PEA7-F1
#
_cell.length_a   1.000
_cell.length_b   1.000
_cell.length_c   1.000
_cell.angle_alpha   90.00
_cell.angle_beta   90.00
_cell.angle_gamma   90.00
#
_symmetry.space_group_name_H-M   'P 1'
#
loop_
_entity.id
_entity.type
_entity.pdbx_description
1 polymer ?
#
loop_
_entity_poly.entity_id
_entity_poly.type
_entity_poly.pdbx_seq_one_letter_code
_entity_poly.pdbx_strand_id
1 'polypeptide(L)'
;MTESTSCQFIPSVEGARIASEFPFYILCKLFERLSCSQVMKKKKEALSAFIRNWVIRYENQIEKNSAIAAGVGSFYPVLRLLLPSYDYSRPAYGIGQSTMARICVKAFGLAPKGLSARTLLHFNNPKFSGKQDGRDLADCVFSVLADYCEAESDLTISGLHEQLDKIAYASKQEEKLEILTPFIRSLSALELKWFVRIVSLRELHLGLSTKTVLTCVHPAAPSIWNVTQDLCTVCQRIAGIIKTQPVEAKSSLSIAGHHVTLNAAYRPMLCMRANSALEVCIAYEKVFSGIADYCLCLEAKYDGERVQVRLHG
;
A
#
# COMPACT_ATOMS: atom_id res chain seq x y z
N MET A 1 32.83 -23.38 -18.06
CA MET A 1 31.37 -23.62 -17.95
C MET A 1 30.75 -22.29 -17.56
N THR A 2 30.13 -21.60 -18.51
CA THR A 2 29.47 -20.32 -18.30
C THR A 2 28.21 -20.56 -17.48
N GLU A 3 28.19 -20.10 -16.23
CA GLU A 3 26.96 -20.00 -15.45
C GLU A 3 25.95 -19.16 -16.25
N SER A 4 24.89 -19.81 -16.70
CA SER A 4 23.71 -19.13 -17.21
C SER A 4 23.13 -18.31 -16.06
N THR A 5 23.40 -17.01 -16.05
CA THR A 5 22.66 -16.05 -15.23
C THR A 5 21.19 -16.11 -15.63
N SER A 6 20.42 -16.98 -14.99
CA SER A 6 18.97 -16.94 -15.07
C SER A 6 18.55 -15.58 -14.53
N CYS A 7 17.97 -14.71 -15.35
CA CYS A 7 17.46 -13.42 -14.90
C CYS A 7 16.48 -13.65 -13.74
N GLN A 8 16.94 -13.35 -12.52
CA GLN A 8 16.12 -13.43 -11.33
C GLN A 8 15.07 -12.33 -11.45
N PHE A 9 13.80 -12.69 -11.35
CA PHE A 9 12.70 -11.72 -11.30
C PHE A 9 12.92 -10.76 -10.13
N ILE A 10 12.80 -9.45 -10.34
CA ILE A 10 12.85 -8.43 -9.27
C ILE A 10 11.61 -7.53 -9.40
N PRO A 11 10.66 -7.56 -8.45
CA PRO A 11 9.39 -6.83 -8.54
C PRO A 11 9.52 -5.33 -8.79
N SER A 12 10.52 -4.68 -8.20
CA SER A 12 10.77 -3.25 -8.40
C SER A 12 11.21 -2.94 -9.83
N VAL A 13 12.13 -3.72 -10.38
CA VAL A 13 12.66 -3.53 -11.74
C VAL A 13 11.59 -3.85 -12.77
N GLU A 14 10.94 -5.00 -12.63
CA GLU A 14 9.95 -5.46 -13.60
C GLU A 14 8.65 -4.66 -13.56
N GLY A 15 8.21 -4.27 -12.36
CA GLY A 15 7.08 -3.37 -12.22
C GLY A 15 7.36 -1.98 -12.79
N ALA A 16 8.61 -1.48 -12.69
CA ALA A 16 8.99 -0.18 -13.22
C ALA A 16 8.83 -0.06 -14.74
N ARG A 17 9.01 -1.17 -15.49
CA ARG A 17 8.85 -1.20 -16.96
C ARG A 17 7.46 -0.80 -17.43
N ILE A 18 6.43 -1.19 -16.68
CA ILE A 18 5.04 -0.82 -16.98
C ILE A 18 4.72 0.52 -16.35
N ALA A 19 5.18 0.73 -15.11
CA ALA A 19 4.91 1.93 -14.34
C ALA A 19 5.45 3.21 -15.00
N SER A 20 6.48 3.10 -15.85
CA SER A 20 7.03 4.21 -16.64
C SER A 20 6.12 4.66 -17.78
N GLU A 21 5.17 3.83 -18.21
CA GLU A 21 4.19 4.19 -19.23
C GLU A 21 2.78 4.35 -18.66
N PHE A 22 2.55 3.91 -17.42
CA PHE A 22 1.22 3.89 -16.83
C PHE A 22 0.91 5.22 -16.13
N PRO A 23 -0.11 5.98 -16.57
CA PRO A 23 -0.41 7.29 -15.97
C PRO A 23 -0.92 7.16 -14.53
N PHE A 24 -0.41 7.99 -13.62
CA PHE A 24 -0.84 8.04 -12.23
C PHE A 24 -2.31 8.43 -12.09
N TYR A 25 -2.80 9.33 -12.96
CA TYR A 25 -4.22 9.70 -13.03
C TYR A 25 -5.15 8.49 -13.13
N ILE A 26 -4.79 7.43 -13.87
CA ILE A 26 -5.60 6.22 -14.01
C ILE A 26 -5.67 5.45 -12.68
N LEU A 27 -4.58 5.41 -11.92
CA LEU A 27 -4.57 4.85 -10.56
C LEU A 27 -5.40 5.70 -9.60
N CYS A 28 -5.36 7.03 -9.72
CA CYS A 28 -6.19 7.94 -8.94
C CYS A 28 -7.69 7.73 -9.19
N LYS A 29 -8.10 7.48 -10.45
CA LYS A 29 -9.50 7.11 -10.76
C LYS A 29 -9.92 5.80 -10.08
N LEU A 30 -9.01 4.82 -9.99
CA LEU A 30 -9.28 3.60 -9.24
C LEU A 30 -9.49 3.94 -7.76
N PHE A 31 -8.59 4.71 -7.14
CA PHE A 31 -8.72 5.10 -5.74
C PHE A 31 -10.04 5.83 -5.46
N GLU A 32 -10.44 6.77 -6.33
CA GLU A 32 -11.71 7.48 -6.22
C GLU A 32 -12.91 6.52 -6.30
N ARG A 33 -12.90 5.60 -7.29
CA ARG A 33 -13.94 4.58 -7.43
C ARG A 33 -14.03 3.66 -6.21
N LEU A 34 -12.90 3.29 -5.62
CA LEU A 34 -12.86 2.44 -4.42
C LEU A 34 -13.33 3.21 -3.18
N SER A 35 -12.99 4.48 -3.05
CA SER A 35 -13.37 5.36 -1.94
C SER A 35 -14.88 5.63 -1.92
N CYS A 36 -15.46 5.97 -3.08
CA CYS A 36 -16.88 6.31 -3.19
C CYS A 36 -17.82 5.12 -3.07
N SER A 37 -17.34 3.89 -3.31
CA SER A 37 -18.17 2.70 -3.19
C SER A 37 -18.39 2.32 -1.73
N GLN A 38 -19.61 1.99 -1.32
CA GLN A 38 -19.89 1.37 -0.02
C GLN A 38 -19.99 -0.16 -0.09
N VAL A 39 -19.93 -0.74 -1.30
CA VAL A 39 -20.17 -2.17 -1.53
C VAL A 39 -18.85 -2.92 -1.70
N MET A 40 -18.48 -3.73 -0.70
CA MET A 40 -17.23 -4.50 -0.69
C MET A 40 -17.03 -5.37 -1.94
N LYS A 41 -18.10 -5.99 -2.47
CA LYS A 41 -18.05 -6.78 -3.71
C LYS A 41 -17.60 -5.93 -4.91
N LYS A 42 -18.19 -4.74 -5.10
CA LYS A 42 -17.83 -3.80 -6.17
C LYS A 42 -16.39 -3.30 -6.04
N LYS A 43 -15.91 -3.07 -4.81
CA LYS A 43 -14.50 -2.70 -4.56
C LYS A 43 -13.54 -3.80 -5.01
N LYS A 44 -13.79 -5.04 -4.59
CA LYS A 44 -13.00 -6.21 -4.99
C LYS A 44 -12.99 -6.39 -6.51
N GLU A 45 -14.15 -6.30 -7.16
CA GLU A 45 -14.27 -6.41 -8.61
C GLU A 45 -13.48 -5.32 -9.35
N ALA A 46 -13.58 -4.07 -8.91
CA ALA A 46 -12.84 -2.96 -9.51
C ALA A 46 -11.32 -3.12 -9.36
N LEU A 47 -10.85 -3.48 -8.16
CA LEU A 47 -9.43 -3.72 -7.90
C LEU A 47 -8.91 -4.93 -8.70
N SER A 48 -9.62 -6.05 -8.70
CA SER A 48 -9.22 -7.23 -9.47
C SER A 48 -9.29 -7.00 -10.98
N ALA A 49 -10.20 -6.17 -11.50
CA ALA A 49 -10.19 -5.76 -12.89
C ALA A 49 -8.96 -4.91 -13.23
N PHE A 50 -8.58 -3.96 -12.36
CA PHE A 50 -7.37 -3.16 -12.54
C PHE A 50 -6.11 -4.03 -12.55
N ILE A 51 -5.98 -4.98 -11.62
CA ILE A 51 -4.85 -5.90 -11.54
C ILE A 51 -4.75 -6.76 -12.81
N ARG A 52 -5.87 -7.30 -13.31
CA ARG A 52 -5.87 -8.07 -14.57
C ARG A 52 -5.39 -7.22 -15.75
N ASN A 53 -5.86 -5.99 -15.88
CA ASN A 53 -5.44 -5.09 -16.96
C ASN A 53 -3.95 -4.73 -16.85
N TRP A 54 -3.45 -4.52 -15.63
CA TRP A 54 -2.02 -4.32 -15.38
C TRP A 54 -1.19 -5.50 -15.88
N VAL A 55 -1.58 -6.73 -15.51
CA VAL A 55 -0.89 -7.96 -15.91
C VAL A 55 -0.91 -8.15 -17.42
N ILE A 56 -2.07 -7.99 -18.06
CA ILE A 56 -2.19 -8.10 -19.52
C ILE A 56 -1.26 -7.11 -20.22
N ARG A 57 -1.21 -5.86 -19.73
CA ARG A 57 -0.32 -4.84 -20.31
C ARG A 57 1.15 -5.20 -20.13
N TYR A 58 1.52 -5.70 -18.96
CA TYR A 58 2.89 -6.18 -18.69
C TYR A 58 3.30 -7.31 -19.62
N GLU A 59 2.46 -8.34 -19.76
CA GLU A 59 2.74 -9.50 -20.60
C GLU A 59 2.90 -9.12 -22.07
N ASN A 60 2.20 -8.08 -22.54
CA ASN A 60 2.35 -7.55 -23.89
C ASN A 60 3.66 -6.77 -24.12
N GLN A 61 4.33 -6.29 -23.07
CA GLN A 61 5.59 -5.52 -23.17
C GLN A 61 6.84 -6.42 -23.09
N ILE A 62 6.69 -7.67 -22.66
CA ILE A 62 7.82 -8.59 -22.50
C ILE A 62 7.93 -9.48 -23.74
N GLU A 63 9.15 -9.76 -24.17
CA GLU A 63 9.41 -10.77 -25.19
C GLU A 63 8.83 -12.12 -24.76
N LYS A 64 8.04 -12.75 -25.64
CA LYS A 64 7.35 -14.04 -25.37
C LYS A 64 8.28 -15.19 -24.92
N ASN A 65 9.60 -15.05 -25.10
CA ASN A 65 10.64 -16.03 -24.74
C ASN A 65 11.52 -15.61 -23.56
N SER A 66 11.26 -14.46 -22.93
CA SER A 66 11.91 -14.08 -21.66
C SER A 66 11.40 -15.00 -20.55
N ALA A 67 12.32 -15.61 -19.79
CA ALA A 67 12.03 -16.52 -18.67
C ALA A 67 11.30 -15.87 -17.46
N ILE A 68 10.67 -14.71 -17.68
CA ILE A 68 10.04 -13.86 -16.68
C ILE A 68 8.52 -13.86 -16.90
N ALA A 69 7.89 -14.99 -16.57
CA ALA A 69 6.44 -15.11 -16.36
C ALA A 69 6.05 -14.45 -15.03
N ALA A 70 6.25 -13.14 -14.92
CA ALA A 70 6.13 -12.43 -13.66
C ALA A 70 4.72 -11.95 -13.30
N GLY A 71 3.75 -12.09 -14.22
CA GLY A 71 2.31 -11.94 -13.97
C GLY A 71 1.97 -10.83 -12.98
N VAL A 72 1.28 -11.18 -11.90
CA VAL A 72 0.88 -10.26 -10.82
C VAL A 72 2.04 -9.77 -9.94
N GLY A 73 3.22 -10.37 -10.01
CA GLY A 73 4.40 -9.92 -9.27
C GLY A 73 4.89 -8.55 -9.71
N SER A 74 4.68 -8.17 -10.97
CA SER A 74 5.01 -6.83 -11.49
C SER A 74 4.13 -5.72 -10.89
N PHE A 75 3.08 -6.07 -10.14
CA PHE A 75 2.15 -5.11 -9.52
C PHE A 75 2.73 -4.36 -8.31
N TYR A 76 3.96 -4.69 -7.89
CA TYR A 76 4.61 -4.10 -6.72
C TYR A 76 4.58 -2.55 -6.67
N PRO A 77 4.87 -1.80 -7.76
CA PRO A 77 4.81 -0.33 -7.73
C PRO A 77 3.42 0.21 -7.43
N VAL A 78 2.36 -0.49 -7.84
CA VAL A 78 0.97 -0.10 -7.50
C VAL A 78 0.62 -0.54 -6.09
N LEU A 79 1.03 -1.76 -5.69
CA LEU A 79 0.72 -2.33 -4.39
C LEU A 79 1.25 -1.46 -3.24
N ARG A 80 2.47 -0.93 -3.36
CA ARG A 80 3.06 -0.02 -2.35
C ARG A 80 2.36 1.34 -2.28
N LEU A 81 1.70 1.79 -3.36
CA LEU A 81 0.84 2.99 -3.32
C LEU A 81 -0.54 2.69 -2.71
N LEU A 82 -1.09 1.50 -2.98
CA LEU A 82 -2.35 1.02 -2.38
C LEU A 82 -2.25 0.80 -0.86
N LEU A 83 -1.05 0.44 -0.38
CA LEU A 83 -0.76 0.11 1.00
C LEU A 83 0.42 0.97 1.54
N PRO A 84 0.30 2.30 1.59
CA PRO A 84 1.45 3.17 1.83
C PRO A 84 2.04 3.04 3.24
N SER A 85 1.25 2.65 4.26
CA SER A 85 1.74 2.36 5.62
C SER A 85 2.70 1.17 5.68
N TYR A 86 2.64 0.29 4.67
CA TYR A 86 3.44 -0.94 4.57
C TYR A 86 4.56 -0.82 3.55
N ASP A 87 4.80 0.37 3.01
CA ASP A 87 5.96 0.66 2.19
C ASP A 87 7.19 0.88 3.09
N TYR A 88 7.84 -0.22 3.48
CA TYR A 88 9.05 -0.19 4.30
C TYR A 88 10.33 0.04 3.49
N SER A 89 10.23 0.10 2.15
CA SER A 89 11.38 0.38 1.29
C SER A 89 11.74 1.88 1.22
N ARG A 90 10.89 2.74 1.77
CA ARG A 90 11.17 4.17 1.98
C ARG A 90 11.15 4.53 3.47
N PRO A 91 12.02 5.44 3.91
CA PRO A 91 11.85 6.10 5.20
C PRO A 91 10.56 6.94 5.21
N ALA A 92 10.13 7.34 6.41
CA ALA A 92 8.99 8.25 6.54
C ALA A 92 9.27 9.60 5.86
N TYR A 93 8.29 10.14 5.13
CA TYR A 93 8.44 11.43 4.45
C TYR A 93 8.66 12.61 5.41
N GLY A 94 8.31 12.47 6.70
CA GLY A 94 8.47 13.55 7.69
C GLY A 94 7.60 14.78 7.40
N ILE A 95 6.48 14.59 6.70
CA ILE A 95 5.53 15.64 6.32
C ILE A 95 4.15 15.24 6.83
N GLY A 96 3.71 15.84 7.93
CA GLY A 96 2.34 15.68 8.41
C GLY A 96 1.34 16.56 7.67
N GLN A 97 0.05 16.35 7.90
CA GLN A 97 -1.04 17.11 7.25
C GLN A 97 -0.90 18.63 7.44
N SER A 98 -0.62 19.11 8.65
CA SER A 98 -0.43 20.57 8.88
C SER A 98 0.74 21.16 8.10
N THR A 99 1.82 20.41 7.91
CA THR A 99 2.96 20.82 7.08
C THR A 99 2.56 20.81 5.61
N MET A 100 1.91 19.75 5.14
CA MET A 100 1.41 19.66 3.76
C MET A 100 0.44 20.82 3.42
N ALA A 101 -0.47 21.17 4.33
CA ALA A 101 -1.38 22.31 4.13
C ALA A 101 -0.63 23.64 3.93
N ARG A 102 0.42 23.90 4.72
CA ARG A 102 1.28 25.09 4.55
C ARG A 102 2.03 25.07 3.22
N ILE A 103 2.50 23.89 2.79
CA ILE A 103 3.18 23.71 1.50
C ILE A 103 2.20 24.02 0.36
N CYS A 104 0.96 23.51 0.39
CA CYS A 104 -0.06 23.84 -0.59
C CYS A 104 -0.37 25.34 -0.64
N VAL A 105 -0.57 26.00 0.51
CA VAL A 105 -0.81 27.46 0.58
C VAL A 105 0.33 28.24 -0.08
N LYS A 106 1.58 27.87 0.23
CA LYS A 106 2.77 28.54 -0.33
C LYS A 106 2.90 28.26 -1.84
N ALA A 107 2.75 27.01 -2.26
CA ALA A 107 2.94 26.61 -3.65
C ALA A 107 1.91 27.24 -4.59
N PHE A 108 0.65 27.33 -4.18
CA PHE A 108 -0.41 27.96 -4.97
C PHE A 108 -0.53 29.47 -4.74
N GLY A 109 0.36 30.08 -3.95
CA GLY A 109 0.39 31.52 -3.72
C GLY A 109 -0.88 32.07 -3.06
N LEU A 110 -1.55 31.27 -2.22
CA LEU A 110 -2.80 31.68 -1.61
C LEU A 110 -2.56 32.78 -0.56
N ALA A 111 -3.40 33.81 -0.57
CA ALA A 111 -3.35 34.86 0.44
C ALA A 111 -3.54 34.25 1.84
N PRO A 112 -2.63 34.44 2.82
CA PRO A 112 -2.67 33.75 4.11
C PRO A 112 -3.96 33.94 4.93
N LYS A 113 -4.63 35.08 4.75
CA LYS A 113 -5.91 35.41 5.40
C LYS A 113 -7.13 35.13 4.52
N GLY A 114 -6.93 34.71 3.28
CA GLY A 114 -8.00 34.37 2.35
C GLY A 114 -8.73 33.09 2.75
N LEU A 115 -9.96 32.93 2.26
CA LEU A 115 -10.82 31.80 2.61
C LEU A 115 -10.13 30.46 2.29
N SER A 116 -9.63 30.29 1.06
CA SER A 116 -8.93 29.08 0.61
C SER A 116 -7.77 28.67 1.54
N ALA A 117 -6.90 29.63 1.91
CA ALA A 117 -5.78 29.34 2.79
C ALA A 117 -6.23 28.94 4.19
N ARG A 118 -7.20 29.65 4.77
CA ARG A 118 -7.75 29.32 6.10
C ARG A 118 -8.43 27.96 6.12
N THR A 119 -9.16 27.61 5.06
CA THR A 119 -9.82 26.31 4.92
C THR A 119 -8.80 25.18 4.88
N LEU A 120 -7.69 25.31 4.14
CA LEU A 120 -6.61 24.31 4.13
C LEU A 120 -5.87 24.22 5.47
N LEU A 121 -5.49 25.35 6.06
CA LEU A 121 -4.73 25.40 7.32
C LEU A 121 -5.54 24.89 8.51
N HIS A 122 -6.87 24.99 8.45
CA HIS A 122 -7.80 24.55 9.49
C HIS A 122 -8.79 23.52 8.97
N PHE A 123 -8.34 22.58 8.13
CA PHE A 123 -9.18 21.58 7.47
C PHE A 123 -10.01 20.73 8.45
N ASN A 124 -9.51 20.52 9.67
CA ASN A 124 -10.17 19.76 10.74
C ASN A 124 -11.15 20.60 11.59
N ASN A 125 -11.30 21.89 11.30
CA ASN A 125 -12.20 22.77 12.02
C ASN A 125 -13.49 23.01 11.21
N PRO A 126 -14.65 22.52 11.68
CA PRO A 126 -15.92 22.63 10.95
C PRO A 126 -16.36 24.07 10.65
N LYS A 127 -15.85 25.06 11.39
CA LYS A 127 -16.12 26.49 11.11
C LYS A 127 -15.52 26.96 9.77
N PHE A 128 -14.45 26.31 9.31
CA PHE A 128 -13.72 26.68 8.09
C PHE A 128 -13.95 25.69 6.95
N SER A 129 -13.97 24.39 7.26
CA SER A 129 -14.16 23.33 6.25
C SER A 129 -15.62 22.93 6.04
N GLY A 130 -16.56 23.42 6.86
CA GLY A 130 -17.96 23.06 6.81
C GLY A 130 -18.27 21.77 7.59
N LYS A 131 -19.56 21.45 7.75
CA LYS A 131 -20.02 20.23 8.41
C LYS A 131 -20.01 19.06 7.42
N GLN A 132 -18.85 18.47 7.19
CA GLN A 132 -18.75 17.15 6.57
C GLN A 132 -17.91 16.24 7.46
N ASP A 133 -18.57 15.26 8.08
CA ASP A 133 -17.91 14.26 8.89
C ASP A 133 -16.94 13.45 8.04
N GLY A 134 -15.72 13.24 8.55
CA GLY A 134 -14.71 12.40 7.92
C GLY A 134 -13.87 13.06 6.81
N ARG A 135 -13.98 14.37 6.58
CA ARG A 135 -13.15 15.07 5.60
C ARG A 135 -11.69 15.20 6.09
N ASP A 136 -10.74 14.65 5.33
CA ASP A 136 -9.30 14.83 5.57
C ASP A 136 -8.71 16.01 4.78
N LEU A 137 -7.43 16.33 4.96
CA LEU A 137 -6.78 17.40 4.19
C LEU A 137 -6.83 17.14 2.69
N ALA A 138 -6.77 15.88 2.24
CA ALA A 138 -6.75 15.56 0.81
C ALA A 138 -8.08 15.95 0.15
N ASP A 139 -9.22 15.62 0.77
CA ASP A 139 -10.53 16.06 0.28
C ASP A 139 -10.66 17.59 0.34
N CYS A 140 -10.10 18.23 1.38
CA CYS A 140 -10.06 19.68 1.48
C CYS A 140 -9.25 20.31 0.33
N VAL A 141 -8.06 19.77 0.04
CA VAL A 141 -7.19 20.17 -1.08
C VAL A 141 -7.91 20.04 -2.40
N PHE A 142 -8.57 18.91 -2.66
CA PHE A 142 -9.36 18.72 -3.87
C PHE A 142 -10.43 19.80 -4.02
N SER A 143 -11.19 20.08 -2.95
CA SER A 143 -12.29 21.05 -3.00
C SER A 143 -11.85 22.50 -3.16
N VAL A 144 -10.68 22.86 -2.62
CA VAL A 144 -10.19 24.25 -2.60
C VAL A 144 -9.29 24.56 -3.79
N LEU A 145 -8.52 23.58 -4.27
CA LEU A 145 -7.46 23.78 -5.26
C LEU A 145 -7.80 23.25 -6.65
N ALA A 146 -9.00 22.68 -6.87
CA ALA A 146 -9.39 22.14 -8.17
C ALA A 146 -9.16 23.15 -9.32
N ASP A 147 -9.62 24.39 -9.15
CA ASP A 147 -9.51 25.45 -10.17
C ASP A 147 -8.09 26.00 -10.35
N TYR A 148 -7.16 25.62 -9.46
CA TYR A 148 -5.75 26.03 -9.52
C TYR A 148 -4.85 24.97 -10.17
N CYS A 149 -5.36 23.75 -10.36
CA CYS A 149 -4.59 22.62 -10.87
C CYS A 149 -4.71 22.52 -12.39
N GLU A 150 -3.72 21.89 -13.00
CA GLU A 150 -3.77 21.54 -14.43
C GLU A 150 -4.92 20.57 -14.70
N ALA A 151 -5.52 20.67 -15.88
CA ALA A 151 -6.59 19.76 -16.30
C ALA A 151 -6.06 18.34 -16.56
N GLU A 152 -4.82 18.24 -17.06
CA GLU A 152 -4.14 17.00 -17.41
C GLU A 152 -2.72 17.00 -16.85
N SER A 153 -2.21 15.80 -16.55
CA SER A 153 -0.81 15.58 -16.15
C SER A 153 -0.28 14.37 -16.92
N ASP A 154 0.98 14.44 -17.32
CA ASP A 154 1.74 13.34 -17.92
C ASP A 154 2.42 12.45 -16.87
N LEU A 155 2.14 12.68 -15.59
CA LEU A 155 2.76 11.96 -14.49
C LEU A 155 2.48 10.46 -14.57
N THR A 156 3.56 9.68 -14.67
CA THR A 156 3.51 8.22 -14.64
C THR A 156 3.67 7.69 -13.22
N ILE A 157 3.35 6.43 -12.98
CA ILE A 157 3.54 5.80 -11.68
C ILE A 157 5.03 5.75 -11.31
N SER A 158 5.93 5.50 -12.26
CA SER A 158 7.38 5.59 -12.01
C SER A 158 7.80 7.02 -11.69
N GLY A 159 7.34 8.02 -12.44
CA GLY A 159 7.64 9.43 -12.16
C GLY A 159 7.16 9.85 -10.78
N LEU A 160 6.00 9.37 -10.33
CA LEU A 160 5.53 9.57 -8.96
C LEU A 160 6.47 8.92 -7.94
N HIS A 161 6.89 7.67 -8.16
CA HIS A 161 7.81 6.99 -7.24
C HIS A 161 9.14 7.72 -7.11
N GLU A 162 9.70 8.24 -8.20
CA GLU A 162 10.92 9.06 -8.17
C GLU A 162 10.76 10.30 -7.30
N GLN A 163 9.61 10.98 -7.39
CA GLN A 163 9.33 12.17 -6.57
C GLN A 163 9.13 11.78 -5.10
N LEU A 164 8.44 10.67 -4.81
CA LEU A 164 8.29 10.15 -3.45
C LEU A 164 9.65 9.76 -2.86
N ASP A 165 10.55 9.17 -3.64
CA ASP A 165 11.90 8.82 -3.21
C ASP A 165 12.71 10.10 -2.90
N LYS A 166 12.72 11.11 -3.79
CA LYS A 166 13.36 12.41 -3.54
C LYS A 166 12.91 13.03 -2.22
N ILE A 167 11.60 13.01 -1.93
CA ILE A 167 11.03 13.55 -0.69
C ILE A 167 11.42 12.72 0.52
N ALA A 168 11.41 11.39 0.40
CA ALA A 168 11.72 10.48 1.50
C ALA A 168 13.18 10.60 1.96
N TYR A 169 14.10 10.79 1.01
CA TYR A 169 15.54 10.89 1.27
C TYR A 169 16.05 12.33 1.50
N ALA A 170 15.22 13.35 1.28
CA ALA A 170 15.56 14.73 1.64
C ALA A 170 15.70 14.89 3.16
N SER A 171 16.80 15.52 3.59
CA SER A 171 17.18 15.58 4.99
C SER A 171 16.55 16.78 5.71
N LYS A 172 16.41 17.90 5.00
CA LYS A 172 15.91 19.18 5.53
C LYS A 172 14.49 19.48 5.06
N GLN A 173 13.76 20.28 5.84
CA GLN A 173 12.40 20.69 5.47
C GLN A 173 12.41 21.65 4.27
N GLU A 174 13.45 22.45 4.12
CA GLU A 174 13.66 23.37 3.01
C GLU A 174 13.82 22.62 1.70
N GLU A 175 14.65 21.56 1.67
CA GLU A 175 14.84 20.68 0.51
C GLU A 175 13.51 20.03 0.09
N LYS A 176 12.73 19.53 1.06
CA LYS A 176 11.40 18.96 0.79
C LYS A 176 10.46 19.98 0.18
N LEU A 177 10.50 21.22 0.65
CA LEU A 177 9.69 22.31 0.12
C LEU A 177 10.09 22.68 -1.31
N GLU A 178 11.38 22.73 -1.61
CA GLU A 178 11.91 23.00 -2.95
C GLU A 178 11.50 21.92 -3.95
N ILE A 179 11.47 20.65 -3.53
CA ILE A 179 11.00 19.53 -4.34
C ILE A 179 9.47 19.60 -4.53
N LEU A 180 8.72 19.76 -3.44
CA LEU A 180 7.27 19.67 -3.45
C LEU A 180 6.60 20.83 -4.17
N THR A 181 7.11 22.05 -4.02
CA THR A 181 6.46 23.27 -4.53
C THR A 181 6.20 23.22 -6.04
N PRO A 182 7.19 22.97 -6.91
CA PRO A 182 6.95 22.84 -8.34
C PRO A 182 6.17 21.56 -8.67
N PHE A 183 6.44 20.44 -7.97
CA PHE A 183 5.80 19.16 -8.26
C PHE A 183 4.30 19.17 -8.02
N ILE A 184 3.82 19.67 -6.88
CA ILE A 184 2.37 19.66 -6.60
C ILE A 184 1.58 20.59 -7.52
N ARG A 185 2.22 21.60 -8.11
CA ARG A 185 1.61 22.49 -9.10
C ARG A 185 1.45 21.82 -10.47
N SER A 186 2.22 20.78 -10.78
CA SER A 186 2.11 20.05 -12.05
C SER A 186 1.12 18.88 -12.01
N LEU A 187 0.45 18.68 -10.88
CA LEU A 187 -0.54 17.61 -10.70
C LEU A 187 -1.93 18.09 -11.10
N SER A 188 -2.74 17.19 -11.66
CA SER A 188 -4.17 17.43 -11.71
C SER A 188 -4.78 17.45 -10.30
N ALA A 189 -5.96 18.03 -10.15
CA ALA A 189 -6.63 18.12 -8.85
C ALA A 189 -6.81 16.73 -8.18
N LEU A 190 -7.16 15.71 -8.98
CA LEU A 190 -7.37 14.36 -8.48
C LEU A 190 -6.04 13.70 -8.08
N GLU A 191 -4.97 13.91 -8.85
CA GLU A 191 -3.64 13.39 -8.48
C GLU A 191 -3.10 14.07 -7.23
N LEU A 192 -3.28 15.39 -7.11
CA LEU A 192 -2.89 16.14 -5.93
C LEU A 192 -3.59 15.62 -4.67
N LYS A 193 -4.91 15.36 -4.75
CA LYS A 193 -5.68 14.75 -3.66
C LYS A 193 -5.02 13.46 -3.16
N TRP A 194 -4.79 12.51 -4.06
CA TRP A 194 -4.26 11.20 -3.70
C TRP A 194 -2.79 11.25 -3.29
N PHE A 195 -2.00 12.12 -3.91
CA PHE A 195 -0.62 12.40 -3.51
C PHE A 195 -0.55 12.93 -2.06
N VAL A 196 -1.36 13.93 -1.72
CA VAL A 196 -1.44 14.47 -0.35
C VAL A 196 -1.73 13.36 0.64
N ARG A 197 -2.70 12.48 0.33
CA ARG A 197 -3.08 11.36 1.19
C ARG A 197 -1.93 10.34 1.37
N ILE A 198 -1.23 10.00 0.28
CA ILE A 198 -0.04 9.11 0.30
C ILE A 198 1.08 9.68 1.17
N VAL A 199 1.41 10.97 1.01
CA VAL A 199 2.57 11.57 1.69
C VAL A 199 2.28 11.91 3.14
N SER A 200 1.11 12.51 3.41
CA SER A 200 0.83 13.13 4.71
C SER A 200 0.08 12.27 5.71
N LEU A 201 -0.59 11.20 5.25
CA LEU A 201 -1.22 10.19 6.11
C LEU A 201 -0.56 8.82 5.99
N ARG A 202 0.02 8.50 4.81
CA ARG A 202 0.41 7.14 4.42
C ARG A 202 -0.75 6.13 4.46
N GLU A 203 -1.98 6.61 4.45
CA GLU A 203 -3.19 5.78 4.42
C GLU A 203 -4.19 6.34 3.42
N LEU A 204 -4.78 5.48 2.60
CA LEU A 204 -5.71 5.89 1.55
C LEU A 204 -7.19 5.90 1.97
N HIS A 205 -7.53 5.32 3.13
CA HIS A 205 -8.92 5.18 3.63
C HIS A 205 -9.92 4.61 2.62
N LEU A 206 -9.49 3.69 1.76
CA LEU A 206 -10.33 3.07 0.72
C LEU A 206 -11.42 2.12 1.25
N GLY A 207 -11.52 1.93 2.57
CA GLY A 207 -12.40 0.91 3.19
C GLY A 207 -12.04 -0.52 2.79
N LEU A 208 -10.78 -0.79 2.47
CA LEU A 208 -10.24 -2.11 2.16
C LEU A 208 -9.19 -2.49 3.20
N SER A 209 -9.33 -3.67 3.81
CA SER A 209 -8.28 -4.21 4.67
C SER A 209 -7.07 -4.67 3.84
N THR A 210 -5.88 -4.67 4.43
CA THR A 210 -4.66 -5.24 3.83
C THR A 210 -4.90 -6.66 3.33
N LYS A 211 -5.57 -7.50 4.13
CA LYS A 211 -5.93 -8.87 3.74
C LYS A 211 -6.77 -8.89 2.46
N THR A 212 -7.77 -8.00 2.35
CA THR A 212 -8.61 -7.91 1.16
C THR A 212 -7.81 -7.52 -0.09
N VAL A 213 -6.96 -6.49 0.02
CA VAL A 213 -6.11 -6.04 -1.11
C VAL A 213 -5.20 -7.18 -1.55
N LEU A 214 -4.52 -7.85 -0.61
CA LEU A 214 -3.64 -8.97 -0.90
C LEU A 214 -4.38 -10.14 -1.54
N THR A 215 -5.57 -10.52 -1.04
CA THR A 215 -6.40 -11.56 -1.67
C THR A 215 -6.78 -11.22 -3.11
N CYS A 216 -7.02 -9.93 -3.43
CA CYS A 216 -7.28 -9.49 -4.80
C CYS A 216 -6.04 -9.58 -5.71
N VAL A 217 -4.82 -9.47 -5.16
CA VAL A 217 -3.57 -9.68 -5.89
C VAL A 217 -3.34 -11.17 -6.16
N HIS A 218 -3.39 -12.00 -5.12
CA HIS A 218 -3.24 -13.45 -5.24
C HIS A 218 -3.81 -14.17 -4.00
N PRO A 219 -4.44 -15.35 -4.15
CA PRO A 219 -4.97 -16.12 -3.00
C PRO A 219 -3.92 -16.46 -1.92
N ALA A 220 -2.67 -16.70 -2.31
CA ALA A 220 -1.55 -16.95 -1.38
C ALA A 220 -0.90 -15.67 -0.80
N ALA A 221 -1.21 -14.48 -1.30
CA ALA A 221 -0.56 -13.25 -0.83
C ALA A 221 -0.76 -12.99 0.68
N PRO A 222 -1.95 -13.21 1.29
CA PRO A 222 -2.13 -12.99 2.72
C PRO A 222 -1.27 -13.90 3.61
N SER A 223 -1.10 -15.16 3.22
CA SER A 223 -0.31 -16.13 3.99
C SER A 223 1.18 -15.84 3.87
N ILE A 224 1.65 -15.44 2.68
CA ILE A 224 3.03 -14.97 2.49
C ILE A 224 3.27 -13.69 3.30
N TRP A 225 2.35 -12.72 3.23
CA TRP A 225 2.44 -11.47 3.99
C TRP A 225 2.62 -11.72 5.49
N ASN A 226 1.85 -12.66 6.06
CA ASN A 226 1.93 -12.97 7.49
C ASN A 226 3.34 -13.42 7.94
N VAL A 227 4.16 -13.98 7.05
CA VAL A 227 5.50 -14.48 7.38
C VAL A 227 6.65 -13.61 6.85
N THR A 228 6.37 -12.60 6.03
CA THR A 228 7.41 -11.71 5.47
C THR A 228 7.27 -10.25 5.89
N GLN A 229 6.03 -9.76 6.07
CA GLN A 229 5.72 -8.33 6.28
C GLN A 229 6.43 -7.38 5.29
N ASP A 230 6.74 -7.86 4.07
CA ASP A 230 7.41 -7.09 3.03
C ASP A 230 6.70 -7.25 1.69
N LEU A 231 6.20 -6.14 1.15
CA LEU A 231 5.41 -6.13 -0.08
C LEU A 231 6.22 -6.59 -1.30
N CYS A 232 7.53 -6.28 -1.33
CA CYS A 232 8.40 -6.69 -2.43
C CYS A 232 8.56 -8.22 -2.43
N THR A 233 8.87 -8.80 -1.28
CA THR A 233 9.00 -10.24 -1.07
C THR A 233 7.68 -10.97 -1.35
N VAL A 234 6.53 -10.38 -1.00
CA VAL A 234 5.21 -10.93 -1.38
C VAL A 234 5.09 -11.05 -2.89
N CYS A 235 5.33 -9.97 -3.63
CA CYS A 235 5.30 -9.97 -5.10
C CYS A 235 6.32 -10.95 -5.71
N GLN A 236 7.52 -11.04 -5.13
CA GLN A 236 8.58 -11.98 -5.54
C GLN A 236 8.12 -13.44 -5.41
N ARG A 237 7.60 -13.83 -4.24
CA ARG A 237 7.18 -15.21 -3.97
C ARG A 237 5.97 -15.59 -4.81
N ILE A 238 5.02 -14.67 -5.02
CA ILE A 238 3.86 -14.91 -5.89
C ILE A 238 4.30 -15.15 -7.33
N ALA A 239 5.24 -14.36 -7.87
CA ALA A 239 5.78 -14.60 -9.21
C ALA A 239 6.43 -15.99 -9.34
N GLY A 240 7.07 -16.48 -8.27
CA GLY A 240 7.62 -17.84 -8.22
C GLY A 240 6.55 -18.94 -8.30
N ILE A 241 5.40 -18.76 -7.65
CA ILE A 241 4.29 -19.74 -7.69
C ILE A 241 3.79 -19.92 -9.14
N ILE A 242 3.61 -18.81 -9.86
CA ILE A 242 3.09 -18.81 -11.24
C ILE A 242 4.03 -19.55 -12.21
N LYS A 243 5.35 -19.50 -12.00
CA LYS A 243 6.31 -20.27 -12.81
C LYS A 243 6.11 -21.79 -12.70
N THR A 244 5.50 -22.28 -11.62
CA THR A 244 5.44 -23.72 -11.30
C THR A 244 4.09 -24.37 -11.57
N GLN A 245 3.03 -23.61 -11.87
CA GLN A 245 1.68 -24.15 -12.08
C GLN A 245 0.96 -23.47 -13.26
N PRO A 246 0.57 -24.21 -14.31
CA PRO A 246 -0.44 -23.75 -15.26
C PRO A 246 -1.76 -23.54 -14.50
N VAL A 247 -2.49 -22.48 -14.86
CA VAL A 247 -3.71 -22.03 -14.19
C VAL A 247 -4.87 -23.00 -14.45
N GLU A 248 -4.83 -24.19 -13.86
CA GLU A 248 -5.99 -25.07 -13.74
C GLU A 248 -6.04 -25.72 -12.35
N ALA A 249 -7.26 -25.75 -11.81
CA ALA A 249 -7.70 -26.48 -10.63
C ALA A 249 -7.17 -26.02 -9.26
N LYS A 250 -8.14 -25.51 -8.48
CA LYS A 250 -8.41 -25.62 -7.02
C LYS A 250 -7.64 -26.68 -6.20
N SER A 251 -6.33 -26.82 -6.37
CA SER A 251 -5.50 -27.82 -5.71
C SER A 251 -4.48 -27.10 -4.84
N SER A 252 -4.50 -27.46 -3.55
CA SER A 252 -3.49 -27.19 -2.52
C SER A 252 -2.29 -26.35 -2.98
N LEU A 253 -2.38 -25.02 -2.78
CA LEU A 253 -1.28 -24.07 -2.92
C LEU A 253 -0.05 -24.65 -2.19
N SER A 254 1.06 -24.83 -2.91
CA SER A 254 2.26 -25.40 -2.32
C SER A 254 2.70 -24.60 -1.09
N ILE A 255 3.16 -25.31 -0.06
CA ILE A 255 3.59 -24.72 1.22
C ILE A 255 4.87 -23.87 1.04
N ALA A 256 5.52 -23.97 -0.12
CA ALA A 256 6.69 -23.18 -0.50
C ALA A 256 6.40 -21.66 -0.40
N GLY A 257 7.00 -21.01 0.60
CA GLY A 257 6.86 -19.56 0.85
C GLY A 257 5.93 -19.18 2.00
N HIS A 258 5.35 -20.14 2.71
CA HIS A 258 4.48 -19.92 3.88
C HIS A 258 5.19 -20.06 5.24
N HIS A 259 6.51 -20.30 5.24
CA HIS A 259 7.30 -20.45 6.46
C HIS A 259 7.97 -19.13 6.85
N VAL A 260 8.14 -18.96 8.17
CA VAL A 260 9.03 -17.96 8.74
C VAL A 260 10.46 -18.29 8.33
N THR A 261 11.18 -17.30 7.80
CA THR A 261 12.58 -17.43 7.42
C THR A 261 13.46 -16.65 8.38
N LEU A 262 14.68 -17.13 8.63
CA LEU A 262 15.65 -16.42 9.46
C LEU A 262 15.86 -15.00 8.93
N ASN A 263 16.04 -14.04 9.85
CA ASN A 263 16.20 -12.61 9.58
C ASN A 263 14.98 -11.87 8.99
N ALA A 264 13.87 -12.55 8.66
CA ALA A 264 12.64 -11.90 8.22
C ALA A 264 11.72 -11.55 9.41
N ALA A 265 11.12 -10.35 9.37
CA ALA A 265 10.04 -10.01 10.28
C ALA A 265 8.77 -10.80 9.91
N TYR A 266 8.00 -11.22 10.90
CA TYR A 266 6.70 -11.86 10.67
C TYR A 266 5.64 -11.26 11.59
N ARG A 267 4.37 -11.40 11.20
CA ARG A 267 3.26 -10.90 12.00
C ARG A 267 3.13 -11.75 13.27
N PRO A 268 3.25 -11.17 14.47
CA PRO A 268 3.10 -11.93 15.70
C PRO A 268 1.68 -12.48 15.81
N MET A 269 1.57 -13.67 16.41
CA MET A 269 0.25 -14.23 16.76
C MET A 269 -0.44 -13.30 17.76
N LEU A 270 -1.70 -12.99 17.50
CA LEU A 270 -2.53 -12.16 18.37
C LEU A 270 -3.39 -13.06 19.28
N CYS A 271 -3.70 -12.55 20.47
CA CYS A 271 -4.60 -13.20 21.41
C CYS A 271 -6.04 -12.73 21.17
N MET A 272 -7.00 -13.66 21.18
CA MET A 272 -8.41 -13.32 21.21
C MET A 272 -8.78 -12.85 22.62
N ARG A 273 -9.58 -11.80 22.74
CA ARG A 273 -10.12 -11.38 24.04
C ARG A 273 -11.12 -12.42 24.54
N ALA A 274 -10.92 -12.88 25.77
CA ALA A 274 -11.90 -13.63 26.55
C ALA A 274 -12.25 -12.82 27.80
N ASN A 275 -13.52 -12.79 28.18
CA ASN A 275 -14.01 -12.05 29.34
C ASN A 275 -14.17 -12.93 30.58
N SER A 276 -13.96 -14.25 30.45
CA SER A 276 -14.01 -15.19 31.57
C SER A 276 -13.12 -16.41 31.31
N ALA A 277 -12.75 -17.11 32.39
CA ALA A 277 -12.05 -18.39 32.29
C ALA A 277 -12.91 -19.45 31.55
N LEU A 278 -14.23 -19.42 31.73
CA LEU A 278 -15.15 -20.32 31.05
C LEU A 278 -15.12 -20.13 29.53
N GLU A 279 -15.07 -18.89 29.03
CA GLU A 279 -14.91 -18.61 27.59
C GLU A 279 -13.61 -19.22 27.04
N VAL A 280 -12.52 -19.17 27.81
CA VAL A 280 -11.23 -19.79 27.43
C VAL A 280 -11.37 -21.30 27.35
N CYS A 281 -11.98 -21.95 28.35
CA CYS A 281 -12.19 -23.40 28.35
C CYS A 281 -13.09 -23.85 27.18
N ILE A 282 -14.18 -23.14 26.90
CA ILE A 282 -15.07 -23.44 25.77
C ILE A 282 -14.32 -23.29 24.44
N ALA A 283 -13.53 -22.23 24.27
CA ALA A 283 -12.74 -22.02 23.07
C ALA A 283 -11.68 -23.13 22.90
N TYR A 284 -11.05 -23.56 24.00
CA TYR A 284 -10.12 -24.68 24.02
C TYR A 284 -10.79 -25.99 23.59
N GLU A 285 -11.88 -26.39 24.26
CA GLU A 285 -12.62 -27.62 23.93
C GLU A 285 -13.06 -27.62 22.46
N LYS A 286 -13.54 -26.49 21.95
CA LYS A 286 -13.97 -26.39 20.55
C LYS A 286 -12.85 -26.66 19.54
N VAL A 287 -11.61 -26.30 19.87
CA VAL A 287 -10.46 -26.44 18.95
C VAL A 287 -9.74 -27.78 19.14
N PHE A 288 -9.68 -28.29 20.37
CA PHE A 288 -8.84 -29.44 20.73
C PHE A 288 -9.64 -30.68 21.17
N SER A 289 -10.97 -30.65 21.11
CA SER A 289 -11.79 -31.84 21.41
C SER A 289 -11.41 -33.01 20.50
N GLY A 290 -11.18 -34.18 21.12
CA GLY A 290 -10.80 -35.40 20.43
C GLY A 290 -9.31 -35.52 20.08
N ILE A 291 -8.47 -34.56 20.49
CA ILE A 291 -7.01 -34.64 20.31
C ILE A 291 -6.36 -35.04 21.64
N ALA A 292 -5.69 -36.18 21.67
CA ALA A 292 -4.91 -36.61 22.83
C ALA A 292 -3.65 -35.74 23.01
N ASP A 293 -3.18 -35.60 24.25
CA ASP A 293 -1.90 -34.97 24.63
C ASP A 293 -1.76 -33.44 24.44
N TYR A 294 -2.87 -32.69 24.47
CA TYR A 294 -2.84 -31.23 24.55
C TYR A 294 -3.22 -30.72 25.94
N CYS A 295 -2.56 -29.65 26.39
CA CYS A 295 -2.86 -28.96 27.65
C CYS A 295 -2.92 -27.44 27.45
N LEU A 296 -3.68 -26.76 28.32
CA LEU A 296 -3.74 -25.30 28.33
C LEU A 296 -2.60 -24.75 29.21
N CYS A 297 -1.68 -24.00 28.61
CA CYS A 297 -0.65 -23.26 29.34
C CYS A 297 -1.16 -21.88 29.74
N LEU A 298 -0.85 -21.45 30.96
CA LEU A 298 -1.19 -20.13 31.49
C LEU A 298 0.10 -19.33 31.69
N GLU A 299 0.16 -18.15 31.07
CA GLU A 299 1.29 -17.23 31.17
C GLU A 299 0.80 -15.84 31.57
N ALA A 300 1.62 -15.11 32.32
CA ALA A 300 1.34 -13.73 32.66
C ALA A 300 1.35 -12.85 31.39
N LYS A 301 0.30 -12.07 31.16
CA LYS A 301 0.28 -11.07 30.11
C LYS A 301 1.04 -9.82 30.60
N TYR A 302 2.31 -9.73 30.24
CA TYR A 302 3.12 -8.55 30.51
C TYR A 302 2.59 -7.31 29.78
N ASP A 303 2.62 -6.16 30.48
CA ASP A 303 2.25 -4.87 29.92
C ASP A 303 3.52 -4.13 29.45
N GLY A 304 3.87 -4.35 28.19
CA GLY A 304 5.05 -3.79 27.56
C GLY A 304 4.95 -3.87 26.04
N GLU A 305 6.08 -3.64 25.37
CA GLU A 305 6.15 -3.70 23.91
C GLU A 305 6.55 -5.09 23.41
N ARG A 306 5.90 -5.55 22.34
CA ARG A 306 6.22 -6.83 21.70
C ARG A 306 7.51 -6.68 20.91
N VAL A 307 8.52 -7.50 21.20
CA VAL A 307 9.80 -7.52 20.47
C VAL A 307 10.00 -8.87 19.78
N GLN A 308 10.40 -8.86 18.50
CA GLN A 308 10.84 -10.06 17.78
C GLN A 308 12.36 -10.00 17.59
N VAL A 309 13.09 -10.83 18.36
CA VAL A 309 14.56 -10.93 18.28
C VAL A 309 14.96 -11.94 17.20
N ARG A 310 15.94 -11.58 16.38
CA ARG A 310 16.52 -12.42 15.32
C ARG A 310 18.02 -12.48 15.57
N LEU A 311 18.55 -13.66 15.84
CA LEU A 311 19.98 -13.89 16.12
C LEU A 311 20.57 -14.77 15.01
N HIS A 312 21.66 -14.31 14.42
CA HIS A 312 22.51 -15.11 13.52
C HIS A 312 23.94 -14.99 14.06
N GLY A 313 24.53 -16.12 14.43
CA GLY A 313 25.90 -16.21 14.94
C GLY A 313 26.91 -16.40 13.83
#